data_AF-A0A7K8PW63-F1
#
_entry.id   AF-A0A7K8PW63-F1
#
_cell.length_a   1.000
_cell.length_b   1.000
_cell.length_c   1.000
_cell.angle_alpha   90.00
_cell.angle_beta   90.00
_cell.angle_gamma   90.00
#
_symmetry.space_group_name_H-M   'P 1'
#
loop_
_entity.id
_entity.type
_entity.pdbx_description
1 polymer ?
#
loop_
_entity_poly.entity_id
_entity_poly.type
_entity_poly.pdbx_seq_one_letter_code
_entity_poly.pdbx_strand_id
1 'polypeptide(L)'
;MKGFLSFTVLAVLLLVHSSQAVYVQDGDLKFSLESVKKLKELMDENRHINPRMAVSMASYYPCDEKDLPEEFQPVCKREDAPKIFERLYLAVRVDDLCEICANAACAGCF
;
A
#
# COMPACT_ATOMS: atom_id res chain seq x y z
N MET A 1 2.09 -34.00 -26.82
CA MET A 1 1.40 -33.52 -25.59
C MET A 1 2.37 -33.10 -24.48
N LYS A 2 3.42 -33.88 -24.15
CA LYS A 2 4.44 -33.51 -23.13
C LYS A 2 5.26 -32.25 -23.43
N GLY A 3 5.63 -32.01 -24.71
CA GLY A 3 6.40 -30.81 -25.10
C GLY A 3 5.62 -29.49 -24.99
N PHE A 4 4.31 -29.52 -25.27
CA PHE A 4 3.44 -28.35 -25.12
C PHE A 4 3.26 -27.96 -23.65
N LEU A 5 3.06 -28.95 -22.76
CA LEU A 5 2.99 -28.72 -21.31
C LEU A 5 4.29 -28.11 -20.76
N SER A 6 5.44 -28.60 -21.23
CA SER A 6 6.75 -28.06 -20.83
C SER A 6 6.91 -26.59 -21.24
N PHE A 7 6.54 -26.25 -22.48
CA PHE A 7 6.63 -24.88 -22.98
C PHE A 7 5.67 -23.93 -22.25
N THR A 8 4.44 -24.35 -21.98
CA THR A 8 3.48 -23.54 -21.21
C THR A 8 3.96 -23.29 -19.79
N VAL A 9 4.54 -24.29 -19.12
CA VAL A 9 5.08 -24.13 -17.77
C VAL A 9 6.27 -23.16 -17.78
N LEU A 10 7.18 -23.29 -18.75
CA LEU A 10 8.32 -22.39 -18.86
C LEU A 10 7.88 -20.95 -19.14
N ALA A 11 6.90 -20.74 -20.03
CA ALA A 11 6.36 -19.42 -20.32
C ALA A 11 5.70 -18.78 -19.08
N VAL A 12 4.92 -19.53 -18.32
CA VAL A 12 4.30 -19.04 -17.06
C VAL A 12 5.36 -18.67 -16.03
N LEU A 13 6.40 -19.49 -15.87
CA LEU A 13 7.48 -19.20 -14.93
C LEU A 13 8.23 -17.91 -15.30
N LEU A 14 8.48 -17.69 -16.59
CA LEU A 14 9.12 -16.45 -17.08
C LEU A 14 8.24 -15.23 -16.81
N LEU A 15 6.92 -15.33 -17.06
CA LEU A 15 5.98 -14.24 -16.81
C LEU A 15 5.88 -13.89 -15.31
N VAL A 16 5.80 -14.90 -14.44
CA VAL A 16 5.79 -14.71 -12.98
C VAL A 16 7.09 -14.09 -12.48
N HIS A 17 8.24 -14.44 -13.08
CA HIS A 17 9.52 -13.84 -12.72
C HIS A 17 9.62 -12.37 -13.16
N SER A 18 8.97 -12.01 -14.27
CA SER A 18 8.91 -10.63 -14.77
C SER A 18 7.86 -9.76 -14.09
N SER A 19 6.90 -10.35 -13.37
CA SER A 19 5.97 -9.58 -12.55
C SER A 19 6.60 -9.30 -11.19
N GLN A 20 7.09 -8.08 -10.99
CA GLN A 20 7.49 -7.64 -9.67
C GLN A 20 6.26 -7.04 -8.96
N ALA A 21 6.05 -7.43 -7.71
CA ALA A 21 4.96 -6.88 -6.91
C ALA A 21 5.26 -5.41 -6.63
N VAL A 22 4.30 -4.54 -6.94
CA VAL A 22 4.38 -3.12 -6.59
C VAL A 22 4.26 -2.98 -5.06
N TYR A 23 5.11 -2.15 -4.49
CA TYR A 23 5.08 -1.78 -3.08
C TYR A 23 5.23 -0.27 -2.93
N VAL A 24 4.78 0.26 -1.80
CA VAL A 24 4.94 1.67 -1.45
C VAL A 24 6.14 1.82 -0.52
N GLN A 25 6.99 2.80 -0.80
CA GLN A 25 8.20 3.08 -0.04
C GLN A 25 8.15 4.49 0.56
N ASP A 26 8.40 4.57 1.87
CA ASP A 26 8.55 5.82 2.62
C ASP A 26 9.87 5.78 3.39
N GLY A 27 10.92 6.35 2.79
CA GLY A 27 12.28 6.24 3.30
C GLY A 27 12.79 4.79 3.29
N ASP A 28 13.11 4.27 4.48
CA ASP A 28 13.55 2.89 4.71
C ASP A 28 12.39 1.90 4.90
N LEU A 29 11.17 2.42 5.08
CA LEU A 29 9.97 1.61 5.26
C LEU A 29 9.40 1.18 3.90
N LYS A 30 9.02 -0.09 3.80
CA LYS A 30 8.41 -0.68 2.61
C LYS A 30 7.13 -1.38 3.03
N PHE A 31 6.07 -1.14 2.26
CA PHE A 31 4.76 -1.70 2.51
C PHE A 31 4.18 -2.29 1.24
N SER A 32 3.52 -3.45 1.34
CA SER A 32 2.72 -3.98 0.25
C SER A 32 1.67 -2.97 -0.22
N LEU A 33 1.47 -2.83 -1.53
CA LEU A 33 0.46 -1.92 -2.08
C LEU A 33 -0.93 -2.21 -1.48
N GLU A 34 -1.26 -3.50 -1.30
CA GLU A 34 -2.55 -3.91 -0.73
C GLU A 34 -2.73 -3.47 0.74
N SER A 35 -1.68 -3.52 1.57
CA SER A 35 -1.79 -3.01 2.95
C SER A 35 -2.01 -1.50 2.95
N VAL A 36 -1.37 -0.76 2.04
CA VAL A 36 -1.54 0.70 1.95
C VAL A 36 -2.92 1.08 1.39
N LYS A 37 -3.48 0.29 0.46
CA LYS A 37 -4.88 0.45 0.02
C LYS A 37 -5.86 0.21 1.17
N LYS A 38 -5.66 -0.85 1.97
CA LYS A 38 -6.49 -1.10 3.16
C LYS A 38 -6.38 0.03 4.20
N LEU A 39 -5.18 0.58 4.39
CA LEU A 39 -4.99 1.77 5.22
C LEU A 39 -5.80 2.97 4.70
N LYS A 40 -5.79 3.20 3.37
CA LYS A 40 -6.59 4.25 2.74
C LYS A 40 -8.08 4.06 3.00
N GLU A 41 -8.60 2.83 2.87
CA GLU A 41 -10.01 2.52 3.17
C GLU A 41 -10.38 2.89 4.61
N LEU A 42 -9.59 2.44 5.60
CA LEU A 42 -9.82 2.78 7.02
C LEU A 42 -9.81 4.30 7.26
N MET A 43 -8.87 5.01 6.65
CA MET A 43 -8.76 6.46 6.77
C MET A 43 -9.89 7.21 6.06
N ASP A 44 -10.39 6.69 4.93
CA ASP A 44 -11.53 7.25 4.22
C ASP A 44 -12.84 7.02 5.00
N GLU A 45 -13.07 5.83 5.57
CA GLU A 45 -14.25 5.53 6.40
C GLU A 45 -14.38 6.50 7.58
N ASN A 46 -13.28 6.73 8.31
CA ASN A 46 -13.29 7.67 9.44
C ASN A 46 -13.63 9.12 9.01
N ARG A 47 -13.24 9.53 7.79
CA ARG A 47 -13.62 10.86 7.25
C ARG A 47 -15.11 10.99 6.97
N HIS A 48 -15.77 9.92 6.53
CA HIS A 48 -17.20 9.94 6.26
C HIS A 48 -18.04 10.03 7.55
N ILE A 49 -17.55 9.44 8.64
CA ILE A 49 -18.24 9.42 9.93
C ILE A 49 -18.23 10.81 10.60
N ASN A 50 -17.21 11.64 10.36
CA ASN A 50 -17.10 12.93 11.03
C ASN A 50 -16.96 14.13 10.08
N PRO A 51 -18.07 14.71 9.60
CA PRO A 51 -18.06 15.85 8.68
C PRO A 51 -17.51 17.15 9.30
N ARG A 52 -17.38 17.23 10.64
CA ARG A 52 -16.70 18.34 11.33
C ARG A 52 -15.18 18.13 11.44
N MET A 53 -14.68 16.98 11.02
CA MET A 53 -13.29 16.51 11.12
C MET A 53 -12.56 16.52 9.78
N ALA A 54 -13.00 17.38 8.84
CA ALA A 54 -12.14 17.86 7.76
C ALA A 54 -10.88 18.59 8.30
N VAL A 55 -10.80 18.79 9.62
CA VAL A 55 -9.68 19.41 10.35
C VAL A 55 -8.59 18.37 10.62
N SER A 56 -7.66 18.30 9.67
CA SER A 56 -6.36 17.62 9.69
C SER A 56 -6.38 16.08 9.79
N MET A 57 -5.68 15.42 8.86
CA MET A 57 -5.33 14.00 8.99
C MET A 57 -4.64 13.67 10.32
N ALA A 58 -4.13 14.67 11.05
CA ALA A 58 -3.41 14.51 12.30
C ALA A 58 -4.28 14.05 13.49
N SER A 59 -5.62 14.12 13.43
CA SER A 59 -6.47 13.69 14.56
C SER A 59 -6.90 12.22 14.51
N TYR A 60 -6.74 11.54 13.38
CA TYR A 60 -7.05 10.12 13.26
C TYR A 60 -5.78 9.30 13.47
N TYR A 61 -5.84 8.29 14.34
CA TYR A 61 -4.69 7.44 14.67
C TYR A 61 -4.99 5.99 14.27
N PRO A 62 -4.54 5.54 13.08
CA PRO A 62 -4.84 4.22 12.54
C PRO A 62 -4.41 3.05 13.44
N CYS A 63 -3.47 3.28 14.35
CA CYS A 63 -2.94 2.25 15.25
C CYS A 63 -3.93 1.74 16.30
N ASP A 64 -5.03 2.47 16.54
CA ASP A 64 -6.10 2.01 17.43
C ASP A 64 -7.12 1.10 16.70
N GLU A 65 -7.01 0.99 15.37
CA GLU A 65 -7.89 0.16 14.56
C GLU A 65 -7.49 -1.31 14.59
N LYS A 66 -8.46 -2.18 14.87
CA LYS A 66 -8.26 -3.63 14.88
C LYS A 66 -7.97 -4.20 13.49
N ASP A 67 -8.46 -3.54 12.45
CA ASP A 67 -8.34 -4.00 11.07
C ASP A 67 -7.07 -3.48 10.36
N LEU A 68 -6.25 -2.70 11.07
CA LEU A 68 -4.97 -2.21 10.57
C LEU A 68 -4.04 -3.40 10.21
N PRO A 69 -3.50 -3.45 8.99
CA PRO A 69 -2.54 -4.47 8.61
C PRO A 69 -1.35 -4.58 9.57
N GLU A 70 -0.94 -5.82 9.89
CA GLU A 70 0.17 -6.09 10.82
C GLU A 70 1.50 -5.45 10.37
N GLU A 71 1.66 -5.21 9.06
CA GLU A 71 2.82 -4.55 8.46
C GLU A 71 3.06 -3.13 9.04
N PHE A 72 2.02 -2.48 9.58
CA PHE A 72 2.11 -1.14 10.19
C PHE A 72 2.43 -1.14 11.68
N GLN A 73 2.44 -2.29 12.36
CA GLN A 73 2.76 -2.37 13.79
C GLN A 73 4.11 -1.74 14.17
N PRO A 74 5.19 -1.86 13.36
CA PRO A 74 6.43 -1.12 13.62
C PRO A 74 6.27 0.40 13.52
N VAL A 75 5.40 0.89 12.63
CA VAL A 75 5.12 2.33 12.47
C VAL A 75 4.47 2.89 13.73
N CYS A 76 3.51 2.16 14.31
CA CYS A 76 2.80 2.56 15.53
C CYS A 76 3.69 2.79 16.76
N LYS A 77 4.92 2.30 16.75
CA LYS A 77 5.91 2.49 17.82
C LYS A 77 6.78 3.73 17.62
N ARG A 78 6.64 4.43 16.50
CA ARG A 78 7.43 5.61 16.15
C ARG A 78 6.71 6.89 16.53
N GLU A 79 7.47 7.90 16.94
CA GLU A 79 6.92 9.23 17.26
C GLU A 79 6.38 9.97 16.02
N ASP A 80 6.93 9.68 14.84
CA ASP A 80 6.51 10.26 13.55
C ASP A 80 5.42 9.46 12.83
N ALA A 81 4.80 8.48 13.50
CA ALA A 81 3.76 7.62 12.94
C ALA A 81 2.63 8.39 12.23
N PRO A 82 2.05 9.48 12.81
CA PRO A 82 0.98 10.21 12.14
C PRO A 82 1.41 10.77 10.77
N LYS A 83 2.65 11.24 10.66
CA LYS A 83 3.20 11.77 9.39
C LYS A 83 3.47 10.67 8.38
N ILE A 84 3.90 9.49 8.84
CA ILE A 84 4.10 8.32 7.98
C ILE A 84 2.76 7.88 7.39
N PHE A 85 1.72 7.70 8.22
CA PHE A 85 0.39 7.33 7.74
C PHE A 85 -0.20 8.36 6.77
N GLU A 86 0.01 9.66 7.02
CA GLU A 86 -0.40 10.71 6.08
C GLU A 86 0.31 10.56 4.72
N ARG A 87 1.64 10.34 4.70
CA ARG A 87 2.40 10.16 3.45
C ARG A 87 1.96 8.90 2.70
N LEU A 88 1.75 7.78 3.41
CA LEU A 88 1.28 6.54 2.83
C LEU A 88 -0.12 6.69 2.24
N TYR A 89 -1.04 7.34 2.96
CA TYR A 89 -2.36 7.68 2.44
C TYR A 89 -2.28 8.52 1.15
N LEU A 90 -1.43 9.55 1.15
CA LEU A 90 -1.24 10.41 -0.02
C LEU A 90 -0.64 9.66 -1.20
N ALA A 91 0.21 8.65 -0.96
CA ALA A 91 0.83 7.84 -2.00
C ALA A 91 -0.20 7.06 -2.83
N VAL A 92 -1.29 6.60 -2.19
CA VAL A 92 -2.35 5.82 -2.84
C VAL A 92 -3.67 6.60 -2.98
N ARG A 93 -3.66 7.92 -2.76
CA ARG A 93 -4.89 8.75 -2.76
C ARG A 93 -5.74 8.56 -4.02
N VAL A 94 -5.08 8.35 -5.15
CA VAL A 94 -5.70 7.93 -6.41
C VAL A 94 -5.24 6.49 -6.63
N ASP A 95 -6.21 5.57 -6.59
CA ASP A 95 -5.97 4.13 -6.43
C ASP A 95 -5.02 3.56 -7.51
N ASP A 96 -5.15 4.05 -8.75
CA ASP A 96 -4.41 3.51 -9.90
C ASP A 96 -2.94 3.96 -9.97
N LEU A 97 -2.54 5.02 -9.25
CA LEU A 97 -1.21 5.63 -9.45
C LEU A 97 -0.04 4.70 -9.15
N CYS A 98 -0.19 3.82 -8.15
CA CYS A 98 0.82 2.80 -7.89
C CYS A 98 0.72 1.63 -8.86
N GLU A 99 -0.47 1.27 -9.34
CA GLU A 99 -0.65 0.18 -10.30
C GLU A 99 -0.02 0.49 -11.66
N ILE A 100 -0.09 1.76 -12.08
CA ILE A 100 0.53 2.24 -13.31
C ILE A 100 1.90 2.86 -13.09
N CYS A 101 2.47 2.75 -11.88
CA CYS A 101 3.81 3.22 -11.56
C CYS A 101 4.03 4.73 -11.82
N ALA A 102 2.99 5.55 -11.65
CA ALA A 102 3.01 6.98 -11.91
C ALA A 102 3.32 7.84 -10.68
N ASN A 103 3.44 7.23 -9.49
CA ASN A 103 3.83 7.92 -8.27
C ASN A 103 5.19 7.42 -7.76
N ALA A 104 6.09 8.34 -7.45
CA ALA A 104 7.47 8.06 -7.04
C ALA A 104 7.58 7.32 -5.69
N ALA A 105 6.52 7.33 -4.88
CA ALA A 105 6.45 6.51 -3.68
C ALA A 105 6.25 5.01 -4.00
N CYS A 106 5.83 4.66 -5.20
CA CYS A 106 5.59 3.28 -5.61
C CYS A 106 6.84 2.71 -6.30
N ALA A 107 7.27 1.53 -5.89
CA ALA A 107 8.47 0.85 -6.36
C ALA A 107 8.17 -0.61 -6.70
N GLY A 108 9.14 -1.31 -7.30
CA GLY A 108 8.91 -2.65 -7.85
C GLY A 108 8.28 -2.63 -9.24
N CYS A 109 8.37 -1.49 -9.93
CA CYS A 109 7.99 -1.32 -11.33
C CYS A 109 9.19 -1.53 -12.24
N PHE A 110 8.99 -2.17 -13.41
CA PHE A 110 10.01 -2.43 -14.43
C PHE A 110 10.04 -1.36 -15.51
#